data_AF-A0A0G1QDG5-F1
#
_entry.id   AF-A0A0G1QDG5-F1
#
_cell.length_a   1.000
_cell.length_b   1.000
_cell.length_c   1.000
_cell.angle_alpha   90.00
_cell.angle_beta   90.00
_cell.angle_gamma   90.00
#
_symmetry.space_group_name_H-M   'P 1'
#
loop_
_entity.id
_entity.type
_entity.pdbx_description
1 polymer ?
#
loop_
_entity_poly.entity_id
_entity_poly.type
_entity_poly.pdbx_seq_one_letter_code
_entity_poly.pdbx_strand_id
1 'polypeptide(L)'
;MQYQKKADGSLEELKQKNVDFGGGLERMVAAIADDSDVFRTDMFTAVIQIIEKTSGKTYGEKLEETRAMRMIADHMRAAVMMMADGVMPSNKTQGYVLRRLVRRSLLYGRRLGLSRDLTYIGRLVKPIAAVYEHSYPEVAQKAQEIALVLQEEALRFGKTLERGLAEIAKLEKLDGKIAFTLYETYGFPWEMTVEMAAEKGATVDRAQFEEEFKKHQELSRTAAKGMFKGGLADHSEQTTKLHTAHHLLLAALQKVVDPQIKQRGSNITAERLRIDVNFSRKLTPEEIAKIEALVNEKIQEDLLVTRVEMDRLEAEKIGAQREFGQKYPDRVSVYFVGSQDNFFSAEFCGGPHMTRTGGLGTFKILKEES
;
A
#
# COMPACT_ATOMS: atom_id res chain seq x y z
N MET A 1 4.20 28.98 23.18
CA MET A 1 3.49 29.48 21.99
C MET A 1 2.86 30.85 22.25
N GLN A 2 3.24 31.84 21.45
CA GLN A 2 2.77 33.23 21.55
C GLN A 2 1.99 33.72 20.32
N TYR A 3 2.23 33.15 19.13
CA TYR A 3 1.64 33.61 17.88
C TYR A 3 0.91 32.47 17.15
N GLN A 4 -0.17 32.80 16.47
CA GLN A 4 -0.84 31.94 15.49
C GLN A 4 -0.55 32.41 14.08
N LYS A 5 -0.20 31.47 13.19
CA LYS A 5 -0.05 31.74 11.77
C LYS A 5 -1.41 31.79 11.09
N LYS A 6 -1.73 32.89 10.43
CA LYS A 6 -2.95 33.10 9.65
C LYS A 6 -2.82 32.52 8.24
N ALA A 7 -3.96 32.41 7.56
CA ALA A 7 -4.03 31.87 6.19
C ALA A 7 -3.23 32.70 5.18
N ASP A 8 -3.10 34.01 5.42
CA ASP A 8 -2.27 34.94 4.62
C ASP A 8 -0.77 34.89 4.99
N GLY A 9 -0.39 34.03 5.94
CA GLY A 9 0.98 33.89 6.42
C GLY A 9 1.39 34.88 7.51
N SER A 10 0.55 35.85 7.87
CA SER A 10 0.81 36.77 8.97
C SER A 10 0.78 36.06 10.32
N LEU A 11 1.48 36.63 11.31
CA LEU A 11 1.49 36.15 12.68
C LEU A 11 0.64 37.08 13.54
N GLU A 12 -0.44 36.56 14.12
CA GLU A 12 -1.25 37.28 15.10
C GLU A 12 -0.93 36.76 16.50
N GLU A 13 -0.92 37.64 17.50
CA GLU A 13 -0.71 37.23 18.88
C GLU A 13 -1.90 36.40 19.39
N LEU A 14 -1.60 35.31 20.10
CA LEU A 14 -2.61 34.47 20.71
C LEU A 14 -3.24 35.18 21.91
N LYS A 15 -4.58 35.09 22.01
CA LYS A 15 -5.32 35.55 23.19
C LYS A 15 -4.83 34.87 24.48
N GLN A 16 -4.44 33.60 24.38
CA GLN A 16 -3.86 32.83 25.48
C GLN A 16 -2.49 32.30 25.07
N LYS A 17 -1.46 32.70 25.82
CA LYS A 17 -0.08 32.24 25.64
C LYS A 17 0.09 30.94 26.42
N ASN A 18 0.71 29.95 25.79
CA ASN A 18 0.92 28.63 26.39
C ASN A 18 2.41 28.33 26.48
N VAL A 19 2.82 27.54 27.46
CA VAL A 19 4.16 26.91 27.47
C VAL A 19 4.06 25.61 26.69
N ASP A 20 4.99 25.39 25.77
CA ASP A 20 5.08 24.17 24.96
C ASP A 20 6.46 23.56 25.23
N PHE A 21 6.49 22.52 26.07
CA PHE A 21 7.72 21.87 26.50
C PHE A 21 7.88 20.54 25.78
N GLY A 22 9.07 20.33 25.20
CA GLY A 22 9.48 19.07 24.60
C GLY A 22 10.79 18.56 25.23
N GLY A 23 10.69 17.55 26.08
CA GLY A 23 11.85 16.83 26.64
C GLY A 23 12.07 15.52 25.90
N GLY A 24 13.06 15.45 25.02
CA GLY A 24 13.35 14.25 24.23
C GLY A 24 13.86 13.10 25.10
N LEU A 25 13.01 12.08 25.33
CA LEU A 25 13.31 10.96 26.22
C LEU A 25 14.63 10.27 25.85
N GLU A 26 14.84 9.95 24.57
CA GLU A 26 16.04 9.27 24.08
C GLU A 26 17.31 10.04 24.43
N ARG A 27 17.28 11.38 24.35
CA ARG A 27 18.43 12.24 24.67
C ARG A 27 18.66 12.33 26.18
N MET A 28 17.60 12.33 26.98
CA MET A 28 17.72 12.30 28.43
C MET A 28 18.30 10.97 28.90
N VAL A 29 17.88 9.85 28.33
CA VAL A 29 18.44 8.51 28.61
C VAL A 29 19.92 8.46 28.22
N ALA A 30 20.28 8.95 27.02
CA ALA A 30 21.66 9.04 26.56
C ALA A 30 22.54 9.88 27.52
N ALA A 31 22.03 11.03 27.99
CA ALA A 31 22.73 11.88 28.94
C ALA A 31 22.92 11.21 30.32
N ILE A 32 21.92 10.48 30.81
CA ILE A 32 22.01 9.71 32.07
C ILE A 32 23.03 8.57 31.93
N ALA A 33 23.09 7.93 30.77
CA ALA A 33 24.02 6.85 30.48
C ALA A 33 25.46 7.32 30.23
N ASP A 34 25.72 8.64 30.23
CA ASP A 34 26.99 9.27 29.83
C ASP A 34 27.47 8.80 28.44
N ASP A 35 26.53 8.60 27.53
CA ASP A 35 26.80 8.17 26.15
C ASP A 35 26.00 9.03 25.17
N SER A 36 26.69 9.83 24.35
CA SER A 36 26.06 10.70 23.37
C SER A 36 25.33 9.96 22.23
N ASP A 37 25.54 8.65 22.08
CA ASP A 37 24.89 7.84 21.06
C ASP A 37 23.54 7.27 21.53
N VAL A 38 22.46 7.95 21.17
CA VAL A 38 21.07 7.53 21.50
C VAL A 38 20.72 6.11 21.05
N PHE A 39 21.44 5.54 20.09
CA PHE A 39 21.22 4.19 19.58
C PHE A 39 21.87 3.10 20.43
N ARG A 40 22.72 3.46 21.39
CA ARG A 40 23.27 2.54 22.41
C ARG A 40 22.35 2.33 23.61
N THR A 41 21.20 3.01 23.61
CA THR A 41 20.16 2.82 24.63
C THR A 41 19.46 1.47 24.47
N ASP A 42 18.78 1.02 25.52
CA ASP A 42 17.94 -0.17 25.55
C ASP A 42 16.80 -0.13 24.51
N MET A 43 16.39 1.07 24.10
CA MET A 43 15.39 1.27 23.04
C MET A 43 15.82 0.75 21.66
N PHE A 44 17.13 0.61 21.39
CA PHE A 44 17.66 0.26 20.06
C PHE A 44 18.64 -0.92 20.07
N THR A 45 19.32 -1.18 21.19
CA THR A 45 20.39 -2.18 21.27
C THR A 45 19.97 -3.56 20.74
N ALA A 46 18.79 -4.05 21.12
CA ALA A 46 18.30 -5.36 20.65
C ALA A 46 18.06 -5.40 19.12
N VAL A 47 17.62 -4.29 18.53
CA VAL A 47 17.41 -4.17 17.08
C VAL A 47 18.76 -4.16 16.37
N ILE A 48 19.72 -3.39 16.87
CA ILE A 48 21.07 -3.27 16.32
C ILE A 48 21.77 -4.64 16.34
N GLN A 49 21.70 -5.38 17.44
CA GLN A 49 22.28 -6.71 17.56
C GLN A 49 21.75 -7.70 16.50
N ILE A 50 20.46 -7.62 16.15
CA ILE A 50 19.91 -8.45 15.06
C ILE A 50 20.50 -8.04 13.71
N ILE A 51 20.67 -6.74 13.47
CA ILE A 51 21.27 -6.21 12.25
C ILE A 51 22.74 -6.63 12.16
N GLU A 52 23.52 -6.48 13.23
CA GLU A 52 24.92 -6.93 13.32
C GLU A 52 25.04 -8.43 13.02
N LYS A 53 24.24 -9.26 13.71
CA LYS A 53 24.25 -10.72 13.52
C LYS A 53 23.89 -11.14 12.10
N THR A 54 22.95 -10.44 11.46
CA THR A 54 22.51 -10.80 10.10
C THR A 54 23.46 -10.27 9.03
N SER A 55 24.08 -9.12 9.26
CA SER A 55 25.00 -8.48 8.29
C SER A 55 26.45 -8.93 8.43
N GLY A 56 26.83 -9.47 9.59
CA GLY A 56 28.23 -9.74 9.93
C GLY A 56 29.06 -8.48 10.13
N LYS A 57 28.42 -7.33 10.38
CA LYS A 57 29.06 -6.02 10.61
C LYS A 57 28.94 -5.62 12.07
N THR A 58 29.89 -4.83 12.55
CA THR A 58 29.93 -4.35 13.94
C THR A 58 29.52 -2.89 14.04
N TYR A 59 28.58 -2.60 14.93
CA TYR A 59 28.13 -1.25 15.22
C TYR A 59 29.25 -0.42 15.86
N GLY A 60 29.50 0.77 15.32
CA GLY A 60 30.56 1.67 15.77
C GLY A 60 31.94 1.41 15.17
N GLU A 61 32.15 0.32 14.42
CA GLU A 61 33.45 0.01 13.79
C GLU A 61 33.68 0.88 12.55
N LYS A 62 32.68 0.96 11.65
CA LYS A 62 32.72 1.82 10.46
C LYS A 62 31.56 2.80 10.47
N LEU A 63 31.85 4.07 10.19
CA LEU A 63 30.85 5.14 10.25
C LEU A 63 29.67 4.90 9.30
N GLU A 64 29.93 4.45 8.08
CA GLU A 64 28.88 4.21 7.08
C GLU A 64 27.99 3.02 7.43
N GLU A 65 28.58 1.94 7.97
CA GLU A 65 27.82 0.77 8.44
C GLU A 65 27.00 1.13 9.69
N THR A 66 27.58 1.92 10.60
CA THR A 66 26.89 2.46 11.79
C THR A 66 25.70 3.32 11.39
N ARG A 67 25.89 4.25 10.44
CA ARG A 67 24.80 5.09 9.90
C ARG A 67 23.70 4.24 9.31
N ALA A 68 24.03 3.21 8.53
CA ALA A 68 23.05 2.31 7.95
C ALA A 68 22.24 1.57 9.03
N MET A 69 22.90 1.06 10.08
CA MET A 69 22.22 0.40 11.20
C MET A 69 21.29 1.35 11.95
N ARG A 70 21.72 2.59 12.21
CA ARG A 70 20.90 3.64 12.85
C ARG A 70 19.64 3.94 12.04
N MET A 71 19.80 4.11 10.72
CA MET A 71 18.70 4.39 9.81
C MET A 71 17.67 3.26 9.78
N ILE A 72 18.12 2.01 9.72
CA ILE A 72 17.23 0.83 9.77
C ILE A 72 16.50 0.80 11.12
N ALA A 73 17.23 0.95 12.23
CA ALA A 73 16.64 0.85 13.57
C ALA A 73 15.57 1.92 13.83
N ASP A 74 15.86 3.18 13.49
CA ASP A 74 14.92 4.30 13.63
C ASP A 74 13.69 4.13 12.74
N HIS A 75 13.89 3.86 11.45
CA HIS A 75 12.80 3.77 10.50
C HIS A 75 11.89 2.56 10.77
N MET A 76 12.46 1.44 11.19
CA MET A 76 11.67 0.27 11.57
C MET A 76 10.93 0.48 12.88
N ARG A 77 11.51 1.19 13.86
CA ARG A 77 10.80 1.62 15.07
C ARG A 77 9.58 2.46 14.71
N ALA A 78 9.75 3.49 13.89
CA ALA A 78 8.66 4.33 13.43
C ALA A 78 7.61 3.54 12.63
N ALA A 79 8.04 2.64 11.74
CA ALA A 79 7.13 1.82 10.93
C ALA A 79 6.26 0.90 11.81
N VAL A 80 6.84 0.24 12.81
CA VAL A 80 6.11 -0.63 13.74
C VAL A 80 5.08 0.16 14.54
N MET A 81 5.46 1.33 15.07
CA MET A 81 4.51 2.19 15.83
C MET A 81 3.36 2.68 14.93
N MET A 82 3.67 3.15 13.72
CA MET A 82 2.64 3.56 12.76
C MET A 82 1.66 2.44 12.41
N MET A 83 2.14 1.21 12.27
CA MET A 83 1.29 0.04 11.97
C MET A 83 0.48 -0.41 13.19
N ALA A 84 1.04 -0.30 14.40
CA ALA A 84 0.28 -0.53 15.62
C ALA A 84 -0.91 0.44 15.73
N ASP A 85 -0.76 1.68 15.26
CA ASP A 85 -1.83 2.69 15.15
C ASP A 85 -2.78 2.49 13.94
N GLY A 86 -2.60 1.42 13.16
CA GLY A 86 -3.49 1.05 12.06
C GLY A 86 -3.11 1.63 10.69
N VAL A 87 -1.92 2.23 10.54
CA VAL A 87 -1.43 2.66 9.22
C VAL A 87 -0.86 1.47 8.47
N MET A 88 -1.29 1.26 7.22
CA MET A 88 -0.79 0.18 6.35
C MET A 88 0.01 0.72 5.15
N PRO A 89 1.03 0.00 4.65
CA PRO A 89 1.83 0.48 3.52
C PRO A 89 0.98 0.73 2.27
N SER A 90 0.99 1.96 1.74
CA SER A 90 0.16 2.35 0.59
C SER A 90 0.86 3.38 -0.30
N ASN A 91 0.25 3.74 -1.43
CA ASN A 91 0.75 4.80 -2.32
C ASN A 91 0.29 6.21 -1.93
N LYS A 92 -0.46 6.37 -0.84
CA LYS A 92 -1.11 7.66 -0.50
C LYS A 92 -0.94 8.00 0.98
N THR A 93 -0.90 9.29 1.30
CA THR A 93 -1.04 9.82 2.67
C THR A 93 -0.07 9.17 3.68
N GLN A 94 -0.54 8.75 4.86
CA GLN A 94 0.29 8.13 5.91
C GLN A 94 0.89 6.80 5.44
N GLY A 95 0.14 6.02 4.65
CA GLY A 95 0.63 4.76 4.11
C GLY A 95 1.80 4.92 3.14
N TYR A 96 1.88 6.05 2.42
CA TYR A 96 3.06 6.40 1.62
C TYR A 96 4.28 6.66 2.50
N VAL A 97 4.11 7.38 3.61
CA VAL A 97 5.20 7.67 4.55
C VAL A 97 5.72 6.37 5.17
N LEU A 98 4.82 5.49 5.62
CA LEU A 98 5.19 4.16 6.13
C LEU A 98 5.97 3.35 5.09
N ARG A 99 5.44 3.26 3.87
CA ARG A 99 6.09 2.58 2.74
C ARG A 99 7.48 3.17 2.47
N ARG A 100 7.65 4.50 2.52
CA ARG A 100 8.94 5.17 2.36
C ARG A 100 9.95 4.73 3.42
N LEU A 101 9.56 4.68 4.70
CA LEU A 101 10.44 4.28 5.80
C LEU A 101 10.94 2.83 5.63
N VAL A 102 10.02 1.91 5.29
CA VAL A 102 10.37 0.51 5.06
C VAL A 102 11.30 0.35 3.85
N ARG A 103 10.98 0.99 2.72
CA ARG A 103 11.81 0.91 1.50
C ARG A 103 13.20 1.52 1.69
N ARG A 104 13.29 2.62 2.43
CA ARG A 104 14.57 3.23 2.80
C ARG A 104 15.38 2.33 3.73
N SER A 105 14.74 1.66 4.68
CA SER A 105 15.40 0.64 5.52
C SER A 105 16.00 -0.49 4.67
N LEU A 106 15.28 -0.95 3.65
CA LEU A 106 15.76 -1.98 2.73
C LEU A 106 16.96 -1.53 1.89
N LEU A 107 17.00 -0.27 1.44
CA LEU A 107 18.16 0.30 0.76
C LEU A 107 19.42 0.26 1.65
N TYR A 108 19.30 0.74 2.89
CA TYR A 108 20.43 0.68 3.84
C TYR A 108 20.78 -0.76 4.22
N GLY A 109 19.80 -1.65 4.32
CA GLY A 109 20.05 -3.08 4.52
C GLY A 109 20.88 -3.68 3.39
N ARG A 110 20.57 -3.33 2.13
CA ARG A 110 21.40 -3.72 0.98
C ARG A 110 22.83 -3.22 1.12
N ARG A 111 23.06 -1.99 1.57
CA ARG A 111 24.42 -1.44 1.80
C ARG A 111 25.20 -2.25 2.85
N LEU A 112 24.50 -2.85 3.81
CA LEU A 112 25.05 -3.79 4.79
C LEU A 112 25.19 -5.23 4.26
N GLY A 113 24.82 -5.50 3.00
CA GLY A 113 24.87 -6.85 2.42
C GLY A 113 23.65 -7.73 2.75
N LEU A 114 22.57 -7.17 3.27
CA LEU A 114 21.38 -7.91 3.72
C LEU A 114 20.43 -8.32 2.57
N SER A 115 20.76 -8.05 1.30
CA SER A 115 19.88 -8.39 0.17
C SER A 115 19.57 -9.89 0.03
N ARG A 116 20.41 -10.76 0.63
CA ARG A 116 20.23 -12.22 0.58
C ARG A 116 19.16 -12.73 1.53
N ASP A 117 18.89 -12.00 2.61
CA ASP A 117 17.85 -12.34 3.58
C ASP A 117 17.07 -11.08 3.92
N LEU A 118 15.96 -10.85 3.20
CA LEU A 118 15.05 -9.74 3.45
C LEU A 118 14.11 -9.99 4.63
N THR A 119 14.05 -11.22 5.15
CA THR A 119 13.15 -11.59 6.25
C THR A 119 13.60 -10.99 7.59
N TYR A 120 14.84 -10.51 7.68
CA TYR A 120 15.38 -9.80 8.84
C TYR A 120 14.48 -8.65 9.29
N ILE A 121 13.84 -7.95 8.35
CA ILE A 121 12.91 -6.85 8.62
C ILE A 121 11.81 -7.27 9.60
N GLY A 122 11.19 -8.44 9.41
CA GLY A 122 10.17 -8.95 10.33
C GLY A 122 10.75 -9.36 11.69
N ARG A 123 12.02 -9.81 11.73
CA ARG A 123 12.71 -10.17 12.97
C ARG A 123 12.99 -8.95 13.86
N LEU A 124 13.00 -7.73 13.29
CA LEU A 124 13.16 -6.48 14.05
C LEU A 124 11.89 -6.09 14.82
N VAL A 125 10.70 -6.60 14.45
CA VAL A 125 9.43 -6.17 15.06
C VAL A 125 9.32 -6.59 16.52
N LYS A 126 9.67 -7.84 16.84
CA LYS A 126 9.57 -8.36 18.21
C LYS A 126 10.38 -7.55 19.24
N PRO A 127 11.69 -7.27 19.05
CA PRO A 127 12.43 -6.46 20.01
C PRO A 127 11.91 -5.02 20.09
N ILE A 128 11.42 -4.44 18.98
CA ILE A 128 10.78 -3.11 19.02
C ILE A 128 9.51 -3.16 19.89
N ALA A 129 8.64 -4.15 19.68
CA ALA A 129 7.41 -4.28 20.43
C ALA A 129 7.64 -4.48 21.94
N ALA A 130 8.68 -5.24 22.30
CA ALA A 130 9.05 -5.48 23.71
C ALA A 130 9.42 -4.20 24.47
N VAL A 131 10.06 -3.22 23.80
CA VAL A 131 10.38 -1.91 24.42
C VAL A 131 9.12 -1.15 24.85
N TYR A 132 8.03 -1.33 24.12
CA TYR A 132 6.80 -0.56 24.31
C TYR A 132 5.66 -1.34 24.98
N GLU A 133 5.82 -2.64 25.22
CA GLU A 133 4.75 -3.55 25.68
C GLU A 133 3.99 -3.04 26.91
N HIS A 134 4.68 -2.43 27.88
CA HIS A 134 4.04 -1.93 29.10
C HIS A 134 3.21 -0.65 28.85
N SER A 135 3.70 0.26 28.01
CA SER A 135 3.06 1.57 27.78
C SER A 135 2.08 1.56 26.61
N TYR A 136 2.28 0.66 25.64
CA TYR A 136 1.52 0.49 24.41
C TYR A 136 1.34 -1.02 24.11
N PRO A 137 0.51 -1.72 24.89
CA PRO A 137 0.33 -3.17 24.77
C PRO A 137 -0.17 -3.62 23.38
N GLU A 138 -0.86 -2.75 22.65
CA GLU A 138 -1.32 -2.97 21.28
C GLU A 138 -0.16 -3.25 20.31
N VAL A 139 1.03 -2.71 20.56
CA VAL A 139 2.22 -2.96 19.72
C VAL A 139 2.64 -4.42 19.82
N ALA A 140 2.64 -4.98 21.03
CA ALA A 140 2.95 -6.39 21.27
C ALA A 140 1.85 -7.31 20.72
N GLN A 141 0.57 -6.96 20.92
CA GLN A 141 -0.57 -7.73 20.43
C GLN A 141 -0.57 -7.86 18.90
N LYS A 142 -0.19 -6.78 18.19
CA LYS A 142 -0.16 -6.74 16.71
C LYS A 142 1.18 -7.16 16.11
N ALA A 143 2.20 -7.45 16.92
CA ALA A 143 3.58 -7.66 16.46
C ALA A 143 3.70 -8.74 15.37
N GLN A 144 2.95 -9.84 15.48
CA GLN A 144 2.98 -10.92 14.49
C GLN A 144 2.42 -10.47 13.14
N GLU A 145 1.26 -9.80 13.13
CA GLU A 145 0.64 -9.26 11.90
C GLU A 145 1.56 -8.21 11.25
N ILE A 146 2.10 -7.30 12.06
CA ILE A 146 3.03 -6.26 11.61
C ILE A 146 4.28 -6.89 10.97
N ALA A 147 4.85 -7.92 11.59
CA ALA A 147 6.00 -8.63 11.06
C ALA A 147 5.73 -9.28 9.70
N LEU A 148 4.57 -9.90 9.52
CA LEU A 148 4.18 -10.52 8.25
C LEU A 148 4.04 -9.47 7.13
N VAL A 149 3.33 -8.38 7.39
CA VAL A 149 3.10 -7.31 6.41
C VAL A 149 4.41 -6.63 6.01
N LEU A 150 5.31 -6.40 6.97
CA LEU A 150 6.63 -5.83 6.69
C LEU A 150 7.52 -6.79 5.89
N GLN A 151 7.45 -8.10 6.17
CA GLN A 151 8.15 -9.12 5.38
C GLN A 151 7.63 -9.19 3.95
N GLU A 152 6.32 -9.14 3.75
CA GLU A 152 5.71 -9.13 2.42
C GLU A 152 6.13 -7.90 1.61
N GLU A 153 6.06 -6.70 2.19
CA GLU A 153 6.53 -5.47 1.54
C GLU A 153 8.03 -5.55 1.25
N ALA A 154 8.83 -6.12 2.15
CA ALA A 154 10.26 -6.31 1.96
C ALA A 154 10.58 -7.23 0.79
N LEU A 155 9.94 -8.39 0.71
CA LEU A 155 10.12 -9.36 -0.38
C LEU A 155 9.66 -8.78 -1.72
N ARG A 156 8.54 -8.06 -1.73
CA ARG A 156 8.01 -7.38 -2.92
C ARG A 156 8.97 -6.31 -3.40
N PHE A 157 9.38 -5.40 -2.52
CA PHE A 157 10.23 -4.28 -2.90
C PHE A 157 11.67 -4.71 -3.19
N GLY A 158 12.23 -5.70 -2.50
CA GLY A 158 13.61 -6.13 -2.71
C GLY A 158 13.90 -6.55 -4.16
N LYS A 159 12.96 -7.24 -4.81
CA LYS A 159 13.06 -7.57 -6.24
C LYS A 159 13.07 -6.32 -7.12
N THR A 160 12.21 -5.36 -6.81
CA THR A 160 12.10 -4.09 -7.55
C THR A 160 13.32 -3.19 -7.30
N LEU A 161 13.87 -3.22 -6.10
CA LEU A 161 15.07 -2.49 -5.71
C LEU A 161 16.26 -2.91 -6.57
N GLU A 162 16.55 -4.21 -6.68
CA GLU A 162 17.69 -4.67 -7.49
C GLU A 162 17.51 -4.32 -8.98
N ARG A 163 16.28 -4.39 -9.51
CA ARG A 163 15.99 -3.97 -10.89
C ARG A 163 16.20 -2.46 -11.08
N GLY A 164 15.65 -1.64 -10.19
CA GLY A 164 15.82 -0.18 -10.27
C GLY A 164 17.27 0.24 -10.12
N LEU A 165 18.04 -0.42 -9.25
CA LEU A 165 19.48 -0.19 -9.11
C LEU A 165 20.28 -0.61 -10.36
N ALA A 166 19.92 -1.71 -11.00
CA ALA A 166 20.54 -2.14 -12.25
C ALA A 166 20.28 -1.13 -13.38
N GLU A 167 19.09 -0.55 -13.46
CA GLU A 167 18.81 0.53 -14.42
C GLU A 167 19.59 1.79 -14.10
N ILE A 168 19.65 2.20 -12.83
CA ILE A 168 20.44 3.36 -12.40
C ILE A 168 21.93 3.19 -12.69
N ALA A 169 22.45 1.96 -12.68
CA ALA A 169 23.84 1.69 -13.01
C ALA A 169 24.16 1.92 -14.50
N LYS A 170 23.16 1.86 -15.39
CA LYS A 170 23.31 2.11 -16.83
C LYS A 170 23.24 3.59 -17.20
N LEU A 171 22.78 4.44 -16.27
CA LEU A 171 22.51 5.85 -16.52
C LEU A 171 23.73 6.70 -16.12
N GLU A 172 24.15 7.58 -17.02
CA GLU A 172 25.27 8.52 -16.76
C GLU A 172 24.88 9.62 -15.76
N LYS A 173 23.60 10.03 -15.74
CA LYS A 173 23.09 11.09 -14.87
C LYS A 173 21.74 10.71 -14.30
N LEU A 174 21.47 11.17 -13.08
CA LEU A 174 20.19 10.99 -12.38
C LEU A 174 19.45 12.33 -12.33
N ASP A 175 18.63 12.61 -13.35
CA ASP A 175 17.85 13.84 -13.45
C ASP A 175 16.41 13.67 -12.91
N GLY A 176 15.63 14.76 -12.90
CA GLY A 176 14.26 14.74 -12.36
C GLY A 176 13.31 13.81 -13.13
N LYS A 177 13.56 13.62 -14.43
CA LYS A 177 12.78 12.70 -15.28
C LYS A 177 13.06 11.25 -14.92
N ILE A 178 14.33 10.88 -14.75
CA ILE A 178 14.73 9.55 -14.28
C ILE A 178 14.19 9.31 -12.87
N ALA A 179 14.24 10.31 -12.00
CA ALA A 179 13.67 10.21 -10.66
C ALA A 179 12.16 9.95 -10.68
N PHE A 180 11.43 10.56 -11.62
CA PHE A 180 10.02 10.28 -11.82
C PHE A 180 9.80 8.85 -12.34
N THR A 181 10.59 8.38 -13.30
CA THR A 181 10.57 6.98 -13.75
C THR A 181 10.83 5.99 -12.60
N LEU A 182 11.79 6.29 -11.74
CA LEU A 182 12.10 5.47 -10.57
C LEU A 182 10.93 5.43 -9.59
N TYR A 183 10.25 6.56 -9.40
CA TYR A 183 9.04 6.66 -8.59
C TYR A 183 7.87 5.88 -9.19
N GLU A 184 7.53 6.11 -10.45
CA GLU A 184 6.36 5.53 -11.12
C GLU A 184 6.55 4.03 -11.39
N THR A 185 7.68 3.66 -11.99
CA THR A 185 7.91 2.29 -12.49
C THR A 185 8.46 1.38 -11.41
N TYR A 186 9.41 1.87 -10.61
CA TYR A 186 10.13 1.06 -9.62
C TYR A 186 9.65 1.33 -8.19
N GLY A 187 8.76 2.31 -7.98
CA GLY A 187 8.25 2.64 -6.66
C GLY A 187 9.31 3.24 -5.73
N PHE A 188 10.39 3.81 -6.24
CA PHE A 188 11.42 4.42 -5.40
C PHE A 188 10.88 5.74 -4.86
N PRO A 189 10.81 5.93 -3.54
CA PRO A 189 10.44 7.22 -2.99
C PRO A 189 11.39 8.32 -3.49
N TRP A 190 10.89 9.52 -3.74
CA TRP A 190 11.69 10.66 -4.18
C TRP A 190 12.95 10.85 -3.33
N GLU A 191 12.80 10.78 -2.00
CA GLU A 191 13.88 10.98 -1.04
C GLU A 191 14.98 9.92 -1.19
N MET A 192 14.61 8.69 -1.52
CA MET A 192 15.54 7.60 -1.77
C MET A 192 16.37 7.87 -3.03
N THR A 193 15.70 8.35 -4.09
CA THR A 193 16.37 8.73 -5.33
C THR A 193 17.35 9.89 -5.13
N VAL A 194 16.95 10.93 -4.40
CA VAL A 194 17.82 12.07 -4.06
C VAL A 194 19.04 11.60 -3.27
N GLU A 195 18.84 10.73 -2.28
CA GLU A 195 19.94 10.20 -1.45
C GLU A 195 20.96 9.42 -2.29
N MET A 196 20.47 8.56 -3.20
CA MET A 196 21.34 7.79 -4.09
C MET A 196 22.06 8.66 -5.12
N ALA A 197 21.44 9.73 -5.59
CA ALA A 197 22.09 10.70 -6.47
C ALA A 197 23.22 11.43 -5.72
N ALA A 198 22.97 11.84 -4.48
CA ALA A 198 23.96 12.54 -3.65
C ALA A 198 25.20 11.67 -3.37
N GLU A 199 25.03 10.35 -3.19
CA GLU A 199 26.16 9.42 -3.06
C GLU A 199 27.06 9.36 -4.30
N LYS A 200 26.49 9.62 -5.48
CA LYS A 200 27.24 9.72 -6.74
C LYS A 200 27.71 11.15 -7.04
N GLY A 201 27.58 12.08 -6.09
CA GLY A 201 27.93 13.49 -6.28
C GLY A 201 26.98 14.24 -7.21
N ALA A 202 25.76 13.73 -7.43
CA ALA A 202 24.75 14.32 -8.29
C ALA A 202 23.58 14.92 -7.49
N THR A 203 22.95 15.93 -8.05
CA THR A 203 21.70 16.51 -7.53
C THR A 203 20.55 16.24 -8.49
N VAL A 204 19.38 15.93 -7.95
CA VAL A 204 18.16 15.70 -8.74
C VAL A 204 17.32 16.97 -8.78
N ASP A 205 16.92 17.39 -9.98
CA ASP A 205 16.04 18.56 -10.14
C ASP A 205 14.61 18.23 -9.68
N ARG A 206 14.22 18.85 -8.57
CA ARG A 206 12.89 18.69 -7.99
C ARG A 206 11.79 19.31 -8.85
N ALA A 207 12.04 20.46 -9.49
CA ALA A 207 11.05 21.13 -10.31
C ALA A 207 10.69 20.26 -11.53
N GLN A 208 11.71 19.65 -12.15
CA GLN A 208 11.51 18.72 -13.25
C GLN A 208 10.75 17.46 -12.82
N PHE A 209 11.05 16.89 -11.64
CA PHE A 209 10.26 15.77 -11.10
C PHE A 209 8.79 16.14 -10.87
N GLU A 210 8.54 17.31 -10.27
CA GLU A 210 7.17 17.79 -10.00
C GLU A 210 6.40 18.09 -11.28
N GLU A 211 7.07 18.56 -12.34
CA GLU A 211 6.49 18.75 -13.66
C GLU A 211 6.03 17.41 -14.26
N GLU A 212 6.90 16.40 -14.28
CA GLU A 212 6.56 15.05 -14.78
C GLU A 212 5.46 14.39 -13.94
N PHE A 213 5.50 14.56 -12.61
CA PHE A 213 4.47 14.09 -11.71
C PHE A 213 3.10 14.74 -11.99
N LYS A 214 3.07 16.05 -12.25
CA LYS A 214 1.84 16.76 -12.63
C LYS A 214 1.29 16.28 -13.97
N LYS A 215 2.15 16.13 -15.00
CA LYS A 215 1.76 15.57 -16.30
C LYS A 215 1.10 14.20 -16.15
N HIS A 216 1.72 13.31 -15.37
CA HIS A 216 1.17 11.98 -15.10
C HIS A 216 -0.16 12.05 -14.31
N GLN A 217 -0.27 12.97 -13.35
CA GLN A 217 -1.51 13.18 -12.60
C GLN A 217 -2.64 13.70 -13.50
N GLU A 218 -2.34 14.60 -14.43
CA GLU A 218 -3.30 15.13 -15.41
C GLU A 218 -3.76 14.06 -16.40
N LEU A 219 -2.84 13.25 -16.93
CA LEU A 219 -3.14 12.07 -17.76
C LEU A 219 -4.03 11.06 -17.02
N SER A 220 -3.74 10.80 -15.75
CA SER A 220 -4.56 9.92 -14.90
C SER A 220 -5.93 10.54 -14.60
N ARG A 221 -6.01 11.87 -14.45
CA ARG A 221 -7.27 12.61 -14.20
C ARG A 221 -8.14 12.72 -15.44
N THR A 222 -7.59 12.86 -16.63
CA THR A 222 -8.37 12.83 -17.87
C THR A 222 -8.91 11.43 -18.14
N ALA A 223 -8.13 10.38 -17.86
CA ALA A 223 -8.62 9.00 -17.85
C ALA A 223 -9.74 8.78 -16.81
N ALA A 224 -9.61 9.36 -15.61
CA ALA A 224 -10.62 9.25 -14.55
C ALA A 224 -11.86 10.15 -14.74
N LYS A 225 -11.76 11.28 -15.46
CA LYS A 225 -12.91 12.16 -15.78
C LYS A 225 -13.89 11.50 -16.77
N GLY A 226 -13.44 10.52 -17.54
CA GLY A 226 -14.31 9.64 -18.32
C GLY A 226 -14.91 8.49 -17.50
N MET A 227 -14.47 8.27 -16.26
CA MET A 227 -14.91 7.12 -15.45
C MET A 227 -16.10 7.46 -14.54
N PHE A 228 -17.23 6.80 -14.76
CA PHE A 228 -18.47 6.82 -13.98
C PHE A 228 -18.38 5.92 -12.73
N LYS A 229 -19.43 5.95 -11.88
CA LYS A 229 -19.55 5.14 -10.65
C LYS A 229 -19.29 3.65 -10.95
N GLY A 230 -18.43 3.00 -10.16
CA GLY A 230 -18.09 1.59 -10.33
C GLY A 230 -16.94 1.31 -11.29
N GLY A 231 -16.19 2.33 -11.74
CA GLY A 231 -15.01 2.15 -12.59
C GLY A 231 -15.30 2.04 -14.09
N LEU A 232 -16.50 2.44 -14.52
CA LEU A 232 -16.98 2.37 -15.91
C LEU A 232 -16.48 3.55 -16.72
N ALA A 233 -15.93 3.35 -17.91
CA ALA A 233 -15.50 4.45 -18.80
C ALA A 233 -16.64 5.06 -19.62
N ASP A 234 -17.79 4.40 -19.71
CA ASP A 234 -19.00 4.88 -20.39
C ASP A 234 -20.25 4.12 -19.93
N HIS A 235 -21.40 4.41 -20.55
CA HIS A 235 -22.69 3.73 -20.33
C HIS A 235 -23.14 2.89 -21.54
N SER A 236 -22.23 2.48 -22.41
CA SER A 236 -22.57 1.61 -23.53
C SER A 236 -23.09 0.26 -23.03
N GLU A 237 -23.85 -0.43 -23.88
CA GLU A 237 -24.32 -1.80 -23.59
C GLU A 237 -23.13 -2.72 -23.31
N GLN A 238 -22.01 -2.56 -24.03
CA GLN A 238 -20.83 -3.39 -23.87
C GLN A 238 -20.13 -3.17 -22.52
N THR A 239 -19.96 -1.91 -22.10
CA THR A 239 -19.43 -1.60 -20.76
C THR A 239 -20.37 -2.11 -19.66
N THR A 240 -21.68 -2.06 -19.88
CA THR A 240 -22.70 -2.60 -18.96
C THR A 240 -22.63 -4.14 -18.84
N LYS A 241 -22.38 -4.85 -19.95
CA LYS A 241 -22.09 -6.29 -19.94
C LYS A 241 -20.84 -6.58 -19.12
N LEU A 242 -19.75 -5.88 -19.41
CA LEU A 242 -18.47 -6.07 -18.71
C LEU A 242 -18.56 -5.71 -17.21
N HIS A 243 -19.44 -4.78 -16.84
CA HIS A 243 -19.73 -4.47 -15.45
C HIS A 243 -20.43 -5.62 -14.72
N THR A 244 -21.41 -6.25 -15.36
CA THR A 244 -22.06 -7.43 -14.77
C THR A 244 -21.07 -8.61 -14.69
N ALA A 245 -20.19 -8.76 -15.68
CA ALA A 245 -19.12 -9.75 -15.66
C ALA A 245 -18.11 -9.50 -14.51
N HIS A 246 -17.84 -8.24 -14.15
CA HIS A 246 -17.01 -7.89 -12.99
C HIS A 246 -17.54 -8.53 -11.70
N HIS A 247 -18.85 -8.43 -11.45
CA HIS A 247 -19.48 -8.99 -10.25
C HIS A 247 -19.38 -10.52 -10.20
N LEU A 248 -19.57 -11.18 -11.37
CA LEU A 248 -19.40 -12.63 -11.47
C LEU A 248 -17.93 -13.04 -11.23
N LEU A 249 -16.99 -12.28 -11.79
CA LEU A 249 -15.56 -12.55 -11.64
C LEU A 249 -15.10 -12.41 -10.18
N LEU A 250 -15.51 -11.35 -9.47
CA LEU A 250 -15.13 -11.17 -8.07
C LEU A 250 -15.66 -12.31 -7.19
N ALA A 251 -16.93 -12.69 -7.36
CA ALA A 251 -17.52 -13.82 -6.63
C ALA A 251 -16.84 -15.17 -6.98
N ALA A 252 -16.49 -15.38 -8.25
CA ALA A 252 -15.77 -16.58 -8.67
C ALA A 252 -14.35 -16.65 -8.06
N LEU A 253 -13.61 -15.54 -8.03
CA LEU A 253 -12.31 -15.46 -7.37
C LEU A 253 -12.42 -15.83 -5.88
N GLN A 254 -13.43 -15.31 -5.18
CA GLN A 254 -13.66 -15.61 -3.77
C GLN A 254 -14.01 -17.08 -3.51
N LYS A 255 -14.79 -17.70 -4.40
CA LYS A 255 -15.23 -19.10 -4.24
C LYS A 255 -14.15 -20.12 -4.63
N VAL A 256 -13.37 -19.84 -5.67
CA VAL A 256 -12.39 -20.78 -6.22
C VAL A 256 -11.03 -20.65 -5.54
N VAL A 257 -10.61 -19.43 -5.20
CA VAL A 257 -9.23 -19.13 -4.80
C VAL A 257 -9.15 -18.88 -3.30
N ASP A 258 -9.81 -17.82 -2.81
CA ASP A 258 -9.78 -17.45 -1.39
C ASP A 258 -10.96 -16.52 -1.04
N PRO A 259 -11.82 -16.88 -0.08
CA PRO A 259 -12.93 -16.04 0.38
C PRO A 259 -12.52 -14.65 0.90
N GLN A 260 -11.25 -14.47 1.30
CA GLN A 260 -10.70 -13.20 1.78
C GLN A 260 -10.30 -12.24 0.65
N ILE A 261 -10.37 -12.66 -0.62
CA ILE A 261 -10.14 -11.78 -1.76
C ILE A 261 -11.16 -10.63 -1.74
N LYS A 262 -10.65 -9.40 -1.86
CA LYS A 262 -11.38 -8.14 -1.94
C LYS A 262 -10.88 -7.34 -3.13
N GLN A 263 -11.80 -6.65 -3.78
CA GLN A 263 -11.49 -5.67 -4.81
C GLN A 263 -10.67 -4.51 -4.22
N ARG A 264 -9.62 -4.11 -4.94
CA ARG A 264 -8.75 -2.95 -4.65
C ARG A 264 -8.76 -1.90 -5.75
N GLY A 265 -9.32 -2.21 -6.92
CA GLY A 265 -9.50 -1.31 -8.04
C GLY A 265 -10.25 -1.99 -9.18
N SER A 266 -10.84 -1.20 -10.07
CA SER A 266 -11.50 -1.68 -11.28
C SER A 266 -11.40 -0.63 -12.40
N ASN A 267 -11.26 -1.10 -13.63
CA ASN A 267 -11.32 -0.28 -14.84
C ASN A 267 -12.06 -1.06 -15.93
N ILE A 268 -13.23 -0.55 -16.31
CA ILE A 268 -14.15 -1.21 -17.23
C ILE A 268 -14.40 -0.26 -18.41
N THR A 269 -14.08 -0.69 -19.61
CA THR A 269 -14.33 0.04 -20.86
C THR A 269 -15.19 -0.82 -21.78
N ALA A 270 -15.61 -0.30 -22.93
CA ALA A 270 -16.31 -1.12 -23.94
C ALA A 270 -15.43 -2.27 -24.48
N GLU A 271 -14.11 -2.20 -24.32
CA GLU A 271 -13.16 -3.18 -24.89
C GLU A 271 -12.68 -4.19 -23.85
N ARG A 272 -12.62 -3.82 -22.57
CA ARG A 272 -12.02 -4.67 -21.53
C ARG A 272 -12.59 -4.44 -20.14
N LEU A 273 -12.48 -5.49 -19.34
CA LEU A 273 -12.64 -5.47 -17.88
C LEU A 273 -11.28 -5.75 -17.23
N ARG A 274 -10.84 -4.87 -16.32
CA ARG A 274 -9.71 -5.11 -15.42
C ARG A 274 -10.18 -5.00 -13.97
N ILE A 275 -9.87 -6.02 -13.16
CA ILE A 275 -10.08 -6.00 -11.72
C ILE A 275 -8.73 -6.16 -11.01
N ASP A 276 -8.51 -5.34 -9.98
CA ASP A 276 -7.32 -5.42 -9.12
C ASP A 276 -7.77 -5.97 -7.75
N VAL A 277 -7.10 -7.00 -7.23
CA VAL A 277 -7.49 -7.68 -5.97
C VAL A 277 -6.32 -7.78 -4.98
N ASN A 278 -6.60 -7.96 -3.68
CA ASN A 278 -5.57 -8.22 -2.66
C ASN A 278 -5.18 -9.70 -2.60
N PHE A 279 -4.48 -10.16 -3.63
CA PHE A 279 -3.96 -11.52 -3.65
C PHE A 279 -2.44 -11.50 -3.94
N SER A 280 -1.68 -12.32 -3.22
CA SER A 280 -0.21 -12.20 -3.12
C SER A 280 0.57 -13.12 -4.06
N ARG A 281 -0.13 -13.99 -4.80
CA ARG A 281 0.47 -14.87 -5.82
C ARG A 281 -0.34 -14.84 -7.11
N LYS A 282 0.29 -15.34 -8.17
CA LYS A 282 -0.42 -15.66 -9.42
C LYS A 282 -1.41 -16.79 -9.22
N LEU A 283 -2.51 -16.74 -9.95
CA LEU A 283 -3.46 -17.81 -10.12
C LEU A 283 -2.80 -18.97 -10.87
N THR A 284 -3.07 -20.19 -10.45
CA THR A 284 -2.62 -21.37 -11.20
C THR A 284 -3.45 -21.53 -12.47
N PRO A 285 -2.93 -22.22 -13.51
CA PRO A 285 -3.71 -22.53 -14.70
C PRO A 285 -5.03 -23.26 -14.38
N GLU A 286 -5.04 -24.14 -13.37
CA GLU A 286 -6.27 -24.81 -12.95
C GLU A 286 -7.27 -23.86 -12.28
N GLU A 287 -6.80 -22.90 -11.48
CA GLU A 287 -7.66 -21.88 -10.88
C GLU A 287 -8.28 -20.98 -11.93
N ILE A 288 -7.49 -20.53 -12.91
CA ILE A 288 -7.98 -19.73 -14.06
C ILE A 288 -9.08 -20.51 -14.79
N ALA A 289 -8.84 -21.77 -15.14
CA ALA A 289 -9.82 -22.60 -15.84
C ALA A 289 -11.11 -22.79 -15.01
N LYS A 290 -11.00 -22.98 -13.69
CA LYS A 290 -12.16 -23.09 -12.80
C LYS A 290 -12.95 -21.79 -12.67
N ILE A 291 -12.26 -20.65 -12.60
CA ILE A 291 -12.90 -19.33 -12.57
C ILE A 291 -13.66 -19.09 -13.87
N GLU A 292 -13.02 -19.31 -15.02
CA GLU A 292 -13.66 -19.17 -16.33
C GLU A 292 -14.87 -20.09 -16.48
N ALA A 293 -14.74 -21.36 -16.08
CA ALA A 293 -15.84 -22.32 -16.12
C ALA A 293 -17.01 -21.86 -15.22
N LEU A 294 -16.73 -21.44 -13.99
CA LEU A 294 -17.75 -21.00 -13.05
C LEU A 294 -18.47 -19.73 -13.52
N VAL A 295 -17.74 -18.74 -14.05
CA VAL A 295 -18.38 -17.53 -14.59
C VAL A 295 -19.26 -17.86 -15.80
N ASN A 296 -18.78 -18.70 -16.71
CA ASN A 296 -19.56 -19.11 -17.88
C ASN A 296 -20.78 -19.98 -17.51
N GLU A 297 -20.68 -20.83 -16.49
CA GLU A 297 -21.82 -21.56 -15.92
C GLU A 297 -22.90 -20.59 -15.44
N LYS A 298 -22.52 -19.56 -14.67
CA LYS A 298 -23.47 -18.55 -14.17
C LYS A 298 -24.02 -17.64 -15.27
N ILE A 299 -23.31 -17.48 -16.39
CA ILE A 299 -23.85 -16.86 -17.59
C ILE A 299 -24.90 -17.76 -18.24
N GLN A 300 -24.62 -19.05 -18.39
CA GLN A 300 -25.56 -20.02 -18.97
C GLN A 300 -26.84 -20.22 -18.15
N GLU A 301 -26.75 -20.11 -16.82
CA GLU A 301 -27.92 -20.13 -15.91
C GLU A 301 -28.86 -18.93 -16.09
N ASP A 302 -28.42 -17.88 -16.80
CA ASP A 302 -29.21 -16.68 -17.10
C ASP A 302 -29.88 -16.07 -15.85
N LEU A 303 -29.09 -15.92 -14.80
CA LEU A 303 -29.49 -15.40 -13.49
C LEU A 303 -30.02 -13.97 -13.62
N LEU A 304 -31.09 -13.68 -12.89
CA LEU A 304 -31.65 -12.34 -12.79
C LEU A 304 -30.69 -11.44 -11.98
N VAL A 305 -30.48 -10.22 -12.46
CA VAL A 305 -29.72 -9.18 -11.77
C VAL A 305 -30.69 -8.12 -11.25
N THR A 306 -30.74 -7.93 -9.94
CA THR A 306 -31.68 -7.02 -9.29
C THR A 306 -30.97 -5.98 -8.46
N ARG A 307 -31.50 -4.75 -8.47
CA ARG A 307 -31.03 -3.66 -7.62
C ARG A 307 -31.99 -3.47 -6.46
N VAL A 308 -31.46 -3.39 -5.25
CA VAL A 308 -32.24 -3.14 -4.03
C VAL A 308 -31.57 -2.02 -3.22
N GLU A 309 -32.36 -1.08 -2.73
CA GLU A 309 -31.89 -0.06 -1.80
C GLU A 309 -32.18 -0.47 -0.36
N MET A 310 -31.14 -0.66 0.44
CA MET A 310 -31.26 -1.15 1.81
C MET A 310 -30.31 -0.41 2.77
N ASP A 311 -30.46 -0.66 4.06
CA ASP A 311 -29.55 -0.14 5.07
C ASP A 311 -28.15 -0.73 4.90
N ARG A 312 -27.12 0.10 5.07
CA ARG A 312 -25.72 -0.29 4.89
C ARG A 312 -25.33 -1.43 5.84
N LEU A 313 -25.78 -1.41 7.09
CA LEU A 313 -25.44 -2.43 8.08
C LEU A 313 -26.12 -3.76 7.77
N GLU A 314 -27.35 -3.73 7.22
CA GLU A 314 -28.03 -4.94 6.75
C GLU A 314 -27.32 -5.56 5.55
N ALA A 315 -26.92 -4.71 4.59
CA ALA A 315 -26.16 -5.14 3.43
C ALA A 315 -24.79 -5.75 3.82
N GLU A 316 -24.13 -5.20 4.84
CA GLU A 316 -22.89 -5.78 5.39
C GLU A 316 -23.13 -7.13 6.08
N LYS A 317 -24.25 -7.31 6.79
CA LYS A 317 -24.60 -8.57 7.47
C LYS A 317 -24.82 -9.73 6.50
N ILE A 318 -25.37 -9.47 5.32
CA ILE A 318 -25.54 -10.48 4.27
C ILE A 318 -24.24 -10.74 3.48
N GLY A 319 -23.14 -10.08 3.83
CA GLY A 319 -21.83 -10.28 3.21
C GLY A 319 -21.67 -9.62 1.84
N ALA A 320 -22.48 -8.60 1.52
CA ALA A 320 -22.34 -7.88 0.26
C ALA A 320 -20.98 -7.17 0.16
N GLN A 321 -20.34 -7.26 -1.00
CA GLN A 321 -19.02 -6.70 -1.24
C GLN A 321 -19.08 -5.19 -1.41
N ARG A 322 -17.98 -4.52 -1.08
CA ARG A 322 -17.84 -3.06 -1.23
C ARG A 322 -16.44 -2.72 -1.73
N GLU A 323 -16.32 -1.59 -2.41
CA GLU A 323 -15.04 -1.09 -2.88
C GLU A 323 -14.18 -0.66 -1.67
N PHE A 324 -12.92 -1.11 -1.64
CA PHE A 324 -12.01 -0.77 -0.56
C PHE A 324 -11.68 0.73 -0.52
N GLY A 325 -11.85 1.36 0.65
CA GLY A 325 -11.50 2.76 0.87
C GLY A 325 -12.56 3.77 0.41
N GLN A 326 -13.70 3.32 -0.12
CA GLN A 326 -14.83 4.18 -0.45
C GLN A 326 -15.74 4.38 0.78
N LYS A 327 -16.21 5.61 0.98
CA LYS A 327 -17.22 5.93 2.00
C LYS A 327 -18.61 5.76 1.40
N TYR A 328 -19.48 5.05 2.11
CA TYR A 328 -20.87 4.83 1.71
C TYR A 328 -21.83 5.52 2.70
N PRO A 329 -22.95 6.09 2.21
CA PRO A 329 -24.02 6.62 3.07
C PRO A 329 -24.78 5.49 3.78
N ASP A 330 -25.67 5.85 4.72
CA ASP A 330 -26.44 4.87 5.52
C ASP A 330 -27.40 4.02 4.68
N ARG A 331 -27.93 4.55 3.57
CA ARG A 331 -28.67 3.78 2.57
C ARG A 331 -27.83 3.54 1.34
N VAL A 332 -27.68 2.27 0.96
CA VAL A 332 -26.85 1.84 -0.17
C VAL A 332 -27.67 1.11 -1.22
N SER A 333 -27.20 1.17 -2.46
CA SER A 333 -27.71 0.37 -3.57
C SER A 333 -26.88 -0.91 -3.67
N VAL A 334 -27.54 -2.06 -3.54
CA VAL A 334 -26.93 -3.38 -3.66
C VAL A 334 -27.46 -4.05 -4.91
N TYR A 335 -26.55 -4.54 -5.75
CA TYR A 335 -26.90 -5.39 -6.88
C TYR A 335 -26.70 -6.85 -6.51
N PHE A 336 -27.74 -7.64 -6.68
CA PHE A 336 -27.73 -9.09 -6.53
C PHE A 336 -27.70 -9.75 -7.90
N VAL A 337 -26.85 -10.77 -8.06
CA VAL A 337 -26.87 -11.68 -9.19
C VAL A 337 -27.43 -13.02 -8.70
N GLY A 338 -28.69 -13.31 -9.04
CA GLY A 338 -29.51 -14.35 -8.42
C GLY A 338 -30.58 -13.78 -7.49
N SER A 339 -31.26 -14.66 -6.75
CA SER A 339 -32.29 -14.26 -5.76
C SER A 339 -31.65 -13.72 -4.48
N GLN A 340 -32.33 -12.85 -3.73
CA GLN A 340 -31.79 -12.29 -2.47
C GLN A 340 -31.51 -13.36 -1.40
N ASP A 341 -32.27 -14.46 -1.40
CA ASP A 341 -32.08 -15.58 -0.47
C ASP A 341 -31.01 -16.57 -0.92
N ASN A 342 -30.66 -16.55 -2.21
CA ASN A 342 -29.65 -17.41 -2.81
C ASN A 342 -29.02 -16.70 -4.01
N PHE A 343 -28.07 -15.81 -3.72
CA PHE A 343 -27.34 -15.04 -4.73
C PHE A 343 -25.94 -15.62 -4.94
N PHE A 344 -25.44 -15.45 -6.17
CA PHE A 344 -24.06 -15.75 -6.50
C PHE A 344 -23.12 -14.60 -6.13
N SER A 345 -23.56 -13.36 -6.37
CA SER A 345 -22.86 -12.12 -6.02
C SER A 345 -23.84 -11.10 -5.45
N ALA A 346 -23.38 -10.33 -4.46
CA ALA A 346 -24.07 -9.16 -3.91
C ALA A 346 -23.03 -8.06 -3.67
N GLU A 347 -23.18 -6.89 -4.29
CA GLU A 347 -22.18 -5.82 -4.18
C GLU A 347 -22.81 -4.43 -4.12
N PHE A 348 -22.16 -3.53 -3.38
CA PHE A 348 -22.52 -2.13 -3.27
C PHE A 348 -22.15 -1.45 -4.59
N CYS A 349 -23.14 -1.21 -5.45
CA CYS A 349 -22.88 -0.67 -6.76
C CYS A 349 -23.97 0.29 -7.22
N GLY A 350 -23.55 1.34 -7.92
CA GLY A 350 -24.41 2.39 -8.47
C GLY A 350 -24.36 2.52 -10.00
N GLY A 351 -23.60 1.67 -10.69
CA GLY A 351 -23.50 1.66 -12.15
C GLY A 351 -24.58 0.79 -12.81
N PRO A 352 -24.85 0.97 -14.13
CA PRO A 352 -25.78 0.14 -14.88
C PRO A 352 -25.33 -1.31 -14.95
N HIS A 353 -26.29 -2.25 -15.01
CA HIS A 353 -26.06 -3.67 -15.15
C HIS A 353 -27.00 -4.27 -16.20
N MET A 354 -26.61 -5.41 -16.75
CA MET A 354 -27.51 -6.25 -17.54
C MET A 354 -28.60 -6.80 -16.63
N THR A 355 -29.83 -6.88 -17.11
CA THR A 355 -30.94 -7.44 -16.32
C THR A 355 -30.77 -8.95 -16.08
N ARG A 356 -30.07 -9.66 -16.97
CA ARG A 356 -29.80 -11.08 -16.83
C ARG A 356 -28.40 -11.45 -17.30
N THR A 357 -27.80 -12.48 -16.71
CA THR A 357 -26.42 -12.89 -17.02
C THR A 357 -26.27 -13.56 -18.39
N GLY A 358 -27.33 -14.12 -18.97
CA GLY A 358 -27.26 -14.79 -20.29
C GLY A 358 -26.94 -13.84 -21.44
N GLY A 359 -27.16 -12.53 -21.26
CA GLY A 359 -26.80 -11.50 -22.23
C GLY A 359 -25.29 -11.18 -22.32
N LEU A 360 -24.46 -11.82 -21.50
CA LEU A 360 -23.01 -11.54 -21.42
C LEU A 360 -22.17 -12.26 -22.48
N GLY A 361 -22.68 -13.33 -23.09
CA GLY A 361 -21.93 -14.13 -24.06
C GLY A 361 -20.94 -15.08 -23.37
N THR A 362 -19.66 -15.03 -23.75
CA THR A 362 -18.62 -15.90 -23.17
C THR A 362 -17.58 -15.07 -22.43
N PHE A 363 -17.25 -15.48 -21.21
CA PHE A 363 -16.21 -14.88 -20.40
C PHE A 363 -14.87 -15.59 -20.58
N LYS A 364 -13.78 -14.82 -20.68
CA LYS A 364 -12.41 -15.34 -20.74
C LYS A 364 -11.43 -14.37 -20.08
N ILE A 365 -10.47 -14.91 -19.32
CA ILE A 365 -9.37 -14.16 -18.72
C ILE A 365 -8.25 -14.06 -19.78
N LEU A 366 -7.99 -12.84 -20.25
CA LEU A 366 -7.00 -12.60 -21.29
C LEU A 366 -5.57 -12.51 -20.75
N LYS A 367 -5.42 -11.95 -19.55
CA LYS A 367 -4.12 -11.64 -18.94
C LYS A 367 -4.22 -11.56 -17.42
N GLU A 368 -3.17 -12.00 -16.75
CA GLU A 368 -2.94 -11.78 -15.32
C GLU A 368 -1.55 -11.16 -15.09
N GLU A 369 -1.48 -10.19 -14.18
CA GLU A 369 -0.24 -9.53 -13.74
C GLU A 369 -0.22 -9.42 -12.21
N SER A 370 0.96 -9.48 -11.59
CA SER A 370 1.16 -9.40 -10.12
C SER A 370 2.13 -8.29 -9.74
#